data_AF-A0AAU3ZDM8-F1
#
_entry.id   AF-A0AAU3ZDM8-F1
#
_cell.length_a   1.000
_cell.length_b   1.000
_cell.length_c   1.000
_cell.angle_alpha   90.00
_cell.angle_beta   90.00
_cell.angle_gamma   90.00
#
_symmetry.space_group_name_H-M   'P 1'
#
loop_
_entity.id
_entity.type
_entity.pdbx_description
1 polymer ?
#
loop_
_entity_poly.entity_id
_entity_poly.type
_entity_poly.pdbx_seq_one_letter_code
_entity_poly.pdbx_strand_id
1 'polypeptide(L)'
;MLNLLTKRAKVLHLGPANYCWFTDPSRALCLQLAGTPTADRPLIGMCDSARCPQATHHPCHRPVWADHAERTESFLGQLGTTRKTERTRLQADYDRALRVVAEIDAARNTMNEESA
;
A
#
# COMPACT_ATOMS: atom_id res chain seq x y z
N MET A 1 -9.33 19.23 23.81
CA MET A 1 -9.14 18.76 22.41
C MET A 1 -7.67 18.62 21.97
N LEU A 2 -6.68 19.28 22.60
CA LEU A 2 -5.25 19.17 22.22
C LEU A 2 -4.66 17.73 22.19
N ASN A 3 -5.27 16.76 22.87
CA ASN A 3 -4.72 15.43 23.07
C ASN A 3 -5.10 14.40 21.96
N LEU A 4 -6.06 14.71 21.08
CA LEU A 4 -6.48 13.78 20.00
C LEU A 4 -5.48 13.72 18.86
N LEU A 5 -4.97 14.88 18.43
CA LEU A 5 -3.95 14.97 17.38
C LEU A 5 -2.64 14.32 17.83
N THR A 6 -2.22 14.54 19.08
CA THR A 6 -1.02 13.91 19.65
C THR A 6 -1.11 12.39 19.69
N LYS A 7 -2.27 11.82 20.04
CA LYS A 7 -2.49 10.37 20.04
C LYS A 7 -2.39 9.78 18.63
N ARG A 8 -2.92 10.47 17.61
CA ARG A 8 -2.83 10.06 16.20
C ARG A 8 -1.42 10.19 15.63
N ALA A 9 -0.70 11.24 16.00
CA ALA A 9 0.69 11.45 15.57
C ALA A 9 1.62 10.32 16.03
N LYS A 10 1.41 9.77 17.24
CA LYS A 10 2.23 8.67 17.78
C LYS A 10 2.11 7.35 17.00
N VAL A 11 1.06 7.16 16.22
CA VAL A 11 0.78 5.92 15.48
C VAL A 11 0.91 6.10 13.96
N LEU A 12 1.26 7.30 13.50
CA LEU A 12 1.44 7.60 12.09
C LEU A 12 2.90 7.38 11.70
N HIS A 13 3.12 6.46 10.76
CA HIS A 13 4.41 6.20 10.16
C HIS A 13 4.37 6.51 8.67
N LEU A 14 5.25 7.40 8.20
CA LEU A 14 5.30 7.86 6.82
C LEU A 14 6.21 6.94 6.01
N GLY A 15 5.69 6.37 4.93
CA GLY A 15 6.43 5.58 3.97
C GLY A 15 6.27 6.13 2.56
N PRO A 16 7.16 5.76 1.62
CA PRO A 16 7.09 6.25 0.25
C PRO A 16 5.87 5.72 -0.52
N ALA A 17 5.42 4.50 -0.22
CA ALA A 17 4.29 3.84 -0.88
C ALA A 17 2.96 3.99 -0.13
N ASN A 18 3.00 4.34 1.15
CA ASN A 18 1.83 4.45 2.01
C ASN A 18 2.16 5.17 3.32
N TYR A 19 1.12 5.67 3.97
CA TYR A 19 1.16 5.97 5.40
C TYR A 19 0.61 4.78 6.18
N CYS A 20 1.14 4.52 7.37
CA CYS A 20 0.71 3.45 8.26
C CYS A 20 0.17 4.04 9.56
N TRP A 21 -1.10 3.74 9.84
CA TRP A 21 -1.80 4.02 11.10
C TRP A 21 -1.66 2.81 12.02
N PHE A 22 -0.47 2.63 12.59
CA PHE A 22 -0.08 1.50 13.43
C PHE A 22 -0.80 1.54 14.79
N THR A 23 -2.07 1.21 14.77
CA THR A 23 -3.01 1.32 15.90
C THR A 23 -3.17 0.02 16.69
N ASP A 24 -2.85 -1.10 16.06
CA ASP A 24 -3.04 -2.46 16.56
C ASP A 24 -2.00 -3.38 15.90
N PRO A 25 -0.94 -3.80 16.63
CA PRO A 25 0.10 -4.69 16.10
C PRO A 25 -0.46 -6.01 15.53
N SER A 26 -1.56 -6.53 16.07
CA SER A 26 -2.16 -7.79 15.62
C SER A 26 -2.79 -7.68 14.22
N ARG A 27 -3.10 -6.47 13.75
CA ARG A 27 -3.65 -6.17 12.43
C ARG A 27 -2.59 -5.70 11.42
N ALA A 28 -1.34 -5.55 11.86
CA ALA A 28 -0.26 -5.12 11.00
C ALA A 28 0.22 -6.30 10.15
N LEU A 29 -0.19 -6.33 8.88
CA LEU A 29 0.15 -7.43 7.96
C LEU A 29 1.67 -7.63 7.83
N CYS A 30 2.45 -6.53 7.86
CA CYS A 30 3.92 -6.61 7.84
C CYS A 30 4.50 -7.42 9.01
N LEU A 31 3.92 -7.30 10.21
CA LEU A 31 4.35 -8.05 11.40
C LEU A 31 3.91 -9.50 11.35
N GLN A 32 2.69 -9.76 10.86
CA GLN A 32 2.17 -11.10 10.65
C GLN A 32 3.06 -11.88 9.66
N LEU A 33 3.39 -11.27 8.52
CA LEU A 33 4.25 -11.89 7.50
C LEU A 33 5.69 -12.07 7.95
N ALA A 34 6.21 -11.18 8.80
CA ALA A 34 7.55 -11.29 9.36
C ALA A 34 7.66 -12.26 10.55
N GLY A 35 6.54 -12.79 11.06
CA GLY A 35 6.54 -13.65 12.25
C GLY A 35 6.87 -12.92 13.55
N THR A 36 6.67 -11.60 13.60
CA THR A 36 6.97 -10.74 14.78
C THR A 36 5.71 -10.01 15.26
N PRO A 37 4.61 -10.71 15.63
CA PRO A 37 3.31 -10.10 15.90
C PRO A 37 3.28 -9.21 17.16
N THR A 38 4.32 -9.27 18.00
CA THR A 38 4.45 -8.50 19.24
C THR A 38 5.37 -7.28 19.13
N ALA A 39 5.86 -6.94 17.93
CA ALA A 39 6.67 -5.75 17.73
C ALA A 39 5.86 -4.47 18.04
N ASP A 40 6.53 -3.46 18.57
CA ASP A 40 5.95 -2.18 18.99
C ASP A 40 5.98 -1.11 17.90
N ARG A 41 6.52 -1.43 16.72
CA ARG A 41 6.60 -0.56 15.55
C ARG A 41 6.34 -1.35 14.27
N PRO A 42 5.79 -0.72 13.21
CA PRO A 42 5.59 -1.41 11.94
C PRO A 42 6.93 -1.60 11.21
N LEU A 43 7.05 -2.70 10.48
CA LEU A 43 8.09 -2.89 9.47
C LEU A 43 7.67 -2.18 8.19
N ILE A 44 7.74 -0.84 8.18
CA ILE A 44 7.13 -0.02 7.10
C ILE A 44 7.68 -0.34 5.70
N GLY A 45 8.97 -0.69 5.59
CA GLY A 45 9.57 -1.13 4.32
C GLY A 45 9.06 -2.48 3.81
N MET A 46 8.40 -3.27 4.67
CA MET A 46 7.74 -4.54 4.33
C MET A 46 6.21 -4.41 4.28
N CYS A 47 5.68 -3.19 4.34
CA CYS A 47 4.24 -2.97 4.34
C CYS A 47 3.65 -3.34 2.98
N ASP A 48 2.88 -4.43 2.93
CA ASP A 48 1.99 -4.69 1.79
C ASP A 48 0.71 -3.85 1.96
N SER A 49 0.83 -2.57 1.63
CA SER A 49 -0.18 -1.56 1.93
C SER A 49 -1.43 -1.65 1.07
N ALA A 50 -1.41 -2.40 -0.02
CA ALA A 50 -2.63 -2.73 -0.78
C ALA A 50 -3.50 -3.80 -0.08
N ARG A 51 -2.98 -4.50 0.94
CA ARG A 51 -3.71 -5.52 1.71
C ARG A 51 -3.80 -5.19 3.20
N CYS A 52 -2.91 -4.34 3.71
CA CYS A 52 -2.86 -4.00 5.12
C CYS A 52 -4.01 -3.05 5.50
N PRO A 53 -4.89 -3.41 6.46
CA PRO A 53 -6.04 -2.57 6.84
C PRO A 53 -5.64 -1.29 7.61
N GLN A 54 -4.37 -1.15 7.96
CA GLN A 54 -3.83 0.01 8.67
C GLN A 54 -3.07 0.97 7.74
N ALA A 55 -3.05 0.72 6.43
CA ALA A 55 -2.38 1.58 5.47
C ALA A 55 -3.37 2.53 4.78
N THR A 56 -2.92 3.74 4.47
CA THR A 56 -3.64 4.67 3.60
C THR A 56 -2.76 5.12 2.45
N HIS A 57 -3.39 5.31 1.29
CA HIS A 57 -2.78 5.88 0.11
C HIS A 57 -3.19 7.34 -0.06
N HIS A 58 -2.29 8.13 -0.63
CA HIS A 58 -2.45 9.56 -0.83
C HIS A 58 -1.85 9.94 -2.18
N PRO A 59 -2.16 11.12 -2.75
CA PRO A 59 -1.66 11.51 -4.07
C PRO A 59 -0.14 11.40 -4.23
N CYS A 60 0.63 11.69 -3.16
CA CYS A 60 2.09 11.56 -3.16
C CYS A 60 2.61 10.12 -3.34
N HIS A 61 1.79 9.10 -3.06
CA HIS A 61 2.17 7.69 -3.22
C HIS A 61 1.95 7.16 -4.64
N ARG A 62 1.16 7.88 -5.47
CA ARG A 62 0.82 7.46 -6.84
C ARG A 62 2.04 7.06 -7.68
N PRO A 63 3.17 7.82 -7.70
CA PRO A 63 4.31 7.47 -8.53
C PRO A 63 4.89 6.10 -8.19
N VAL A 64 4.98 5.76 -6.90
CA VAL A 64 5.51 4.46 -6.45
C VAL A 64 4.64 3.30 -6.93
N TRP A 65 3.31 3.46 -6.91
CA TRP A 65 2.38 2.43 -7.37
C TRP A 65 2.32 2.31 -8.89
N ALA A 66 2.43 3.43 -9.62
CA ALA A 66 2.52 3.43 -11.07
C ALA A 66 3.81 2.71 -11.54
N ASP A 67 4.96 3.06 -10.96
CA ASP A 67 6.23 2.40 -11.22
C ASP A 67 6.18 0.89 -10.90
N HIS A 68 5.50 0.52 -9.81
CA HIS A 68 5.35 -0.89 -9.45
C HIS A 68 4.49 -1.65 -10.47
N ALA A 69 3.36 -1.08 -10.90
CA ALA A 69 2.51 -1.67 -11.94
C ALA A 69 3.28 -1.87 -13.26
N GLU A 70 4.01 -0.84 -13.71
CA GLU A 70 4.80 -0.88 -14.96
C GLU A 70 5.87 -1.98 -14.92
N ARG A 71 6.59 -2.13 -13.80
CA ARG A 71 7.59 -3.18 -13.62
C ARG A 71 6.97 -4.57 -13.61
N THR A 72 5.83 -4.75 -12.94
CA THR A 72 5.13 -6.04 -12.88
C THR A 72 4.58 -6.43 -14.25
N GLU A 73 4.05 -5.48 -15.03
CA GLU A 73 3.64 -5.69 -16.42
C GLU A 73 4.81 -6.12 -17.32
N SER A 74 5.94 -5.43 -17.21
CA SER A 74 7.17 -5.79 -17.93
C SER A 74 7.59 -7.22 -17.62
N PHE A 75 7.53 -7.63 -16.35
CA PHE A 75 7.88 -9.00 -15.95
C PHE A 75 6.87 -10.04 -16.46
N LEU A 76 5.56 -9.72 -16.44
CA LEU A 76 4.50 -10.56 -17.02
C LEU A 76 4.71 -10.82 -18.52
N GLY A 77 5.19 -9.81 -19.25
CA GLY A 77 5.54 -9.93 -20.68
C GLY A 77 6.75 -10.82 -20.94
N GLN A 78 7.69 -10.89 -19.99
CA GLN A 78 8.92 -11.70 -20.09
C GLN A 78 8.72 -13.16 -19.64
N LEU A 79 7.60 -13.50 -19.00
CA LEU A 79 7.33 -14.85 -18.54
C LEU A 79 7.09 -15.83 -19.70
N GLY A 80 7.89 -16.89 -19.75
CA GLY A 80 7.66 -18.03 -20.63
C GLY A 80 6.28 -18.68 -20.45
N THR A 81 5.73 -19.23 -21.54
CA THR A 81 4.36 -19.76 -21.63
C THR A 81 4.05 -20.90 -20.64
N THR A 82 5.07 -21.61 -20.16
CA THR A 82 4.94 -22.73 -19.21
C THR A 82 4.78 -22.29 -17.75
N ARG A 83 5.08 -21.03 -17.41
CA ARG A 83 5.07 -20.49 -16.03
C ARG A 83 3.66 -20.04 -15.58
N LYS A 84 2.67 -20.94 -15.69
CA LYS A 84 1.25 -20.61 -15.45
C LYS A 84 0.97 -20.07 -14.04
N THR A 85 1.46 -20.75 -13.00
CA THR A 85 1.25 -20.33 -11.60
C THR A 85 1.83 -18.96 -11.30
N GLU A 86 3.04 -18.71 -11.80
CA GLU A 86 3.73 -17.43 -11.60
C GLU A 86 3.03 -16.30 -12.36
N ARG A 87 2.55 -16.57 -13.57
CA ARG A 87 1.71 -15.63 -14.33
C ARG A 87 0.45 -15.26 -13.56
N THR A 88 -0.27 -16.23 -13.00
CA THR A 88 -1.46 -15.95 -12.18
C THR A 88 -1.12 -15.10 -10.96
N ARG A 89 -0.02 -15.41 -10.26
CA ARG A 89 0.43 -14.66 -9.08
C ARG A 89 0.75 -13.20 -9.41
N LEU A 90 1.51 -12.97 -10.48
CA LEU A 90 1.92 -11.62 -10.91
C LEU A 90 0.76 -10.84 -11.52
N GLN A 91 -0.18 -11.50 -12.20
CA GLN A 91 -1.38 -10.83 -12.68
C GLN A 91 -2.19 -10.28 -11.50
N ALA A 92 -2.38 -11.08 -10.45
CA ALA A 92 -3.07 -10.65 -9.25
C ALA A 92 -2.33 -9.55 -8.45
N ASP A 93 -1.02 -9.40 -8.67
CA ASP A 93 -0.20 -8.32 -8.11
C ASP A 93 -0.36 -7.03 -8.93
N TYR A 94 -0.23 -7.14 -10.26
CA TYR A 94 -0.45 -6.08 -11.22
C TYR A 94 -1.85 -5.46 -11.10
N ASP A 95 -2.89 -6.30 -11.10
CA ASP A 95 -4.27 -5.85 -10.97
C ASP A 95 -4.51 -5.10 -9.65
N ARG A 96 -3.78 -5.49 -8.59
CA ARG A 96 -3.85 -4.82 -7.29
C ARG A 96 -3.16 -3.47 -7.32
N ALA A 97 -1.98 -3.38 -7.93
CA ALA A 97 -1.28 -2.11 -8.13
C ALA A 97 -2.12 -1.12 -8.96
N LEU A 98 -2.73 -1.58 -10.06
CA LEU A 98 -3.62 -0.76 -10.88
C LEU A 98 -4.83 -0.24 -10.10
N ARG A 99 -5.46 -1.08 -9.26
CA ARG A 99 -6.56 -0.62 -8.39
C ARG A 99 -6.13 0.49 -7.45
N VAL A 100 -4.97 0.37 -6.81
CA VAL A 100 -4.44 1.43 -5.93
C VAL A 100 -4.21 2.73 -6.70
N VAL A 101 -3.63 2.67 -7.90
CA VAL A 101 -3.45 3.86 -8.75
C VAL A 101 -4.80 4.49 -9.09
N ALA A 102 -5.77 3.69 -9.52
CA ALA A 102 -7.11 4.17 -9.86
C ALA A 102 -7.83 4.82 -8.67
N GLU A 103 -7.74 4.23 -7.48
CA GLU A 103 -8.31 4.78 -6.25
C GLU A 103 -7.66 6.11 -5.84
N ILE A 104 -6.33 6.23 -5.97
CA ILE A 104 -5.63 7.49 -5.72
C ILE A 104 -6.06 8.57 -6.73
N ASP A 105 -6.16 8.22 -8.01
CA ASP A 105 -6.59 9.14 -9.06
C ASP A 105 -8.04 9.59 -8.86
N ALA A 106 -8.94 8.69 -8.48
CA ALA A 106 -10.32 9.00 -8.16
C ALA A 106 -10.41 9.96 -6.96
N ALA A 107 -9.70 9.68 -5.86
CA ALA A 107 -9.70 10.53 -4.66
C ALA A 107 -9.12 11.93 -4.93
N ARG A 108 -8.16 12.05 -5.85
CA ARG A 108 -7.63 13.35 -6.27
C ARG A 108 -8.66 14.17 -7.06
N ASN A 109 -9.43 13.53 -7.94
CA ASN A 109 -10.44 14.21 -8.74
C ASN A 109 -11.59 14.74 -7.86
N THR A 110 -12.04 13.96 -6.88
CA THR A 110 -13.08 14.41 -5.93
C THR A 110 -12.63 15.63 -5.13
N MET A 111 -11.36 15.67 -4.68
CA MET A 111 -10.82 16.84 -3.97
C MET A 111 -10.80 18.11 -4.83
N ASN A 112 -10.55 17.98 -6.14
CA ASN A 112 -10.54 19.10 -7.06
C ASN A 112 -11.95 19.64 -7.33
N GLU A 113 -12.96 18.76 -7.42
CA GLU A 113 -14.36 19.14 -7.61
C GLU A 113 -14.96 19.83 -6.38
N GLU A 114 -14.62 19.39 -5.17
CA GLU A 114 -15.06 20.04 -3.92
C GLU A 114 -14.41 21.41 -3.65
N SER A 115 -13.26 21.67 -4.30
CA SER A 115 -12.52 22.92 -4.15
C SER A 115 -12.88 23.99 -5.20
N ALA A 116 -13.77 23.66 -6.15
CA ALA A 116 -14.23 24.51 -7.25
C ALA A 116 -15.63 25.09 -6.99
#